data_AF-A0AAF0L936-F1
#
_entry.id   AF-A0AAF0L936-F1
#
_cell.length_a   1.000
_cell.length_b   1.000
_cell.length_c   1.000
_cell.angle_alpha   90.00
_cell.angle_beta   90.00
_cell.angle_gamma   90.00
#
_symmetry.space_group_name_H-M   'P 1'
#
loop_
_entity.id
_entity.type
_entity.pdbx_description
1 polymer ?
#
loop_
_entity_poly.entity_id
_entity_poly.type
_entity_poly.pdbx_seq_one_letter_code
_entity_poly.pdbx_strand_id
1 'polypeptide(L)'
;MFRRPATALVVGLAAALVLTGCKAQDSTGRIAVTVSPNEAEQSYFVEVLVPNGRTAAHQKAFPGDTLEFAGVAVGKVRVRADGLCAQSTTILSGQVTDVTLSSTGC
;
A
#
# COMPACT_ATOMS: atom_id res chain seq x y z
N MET A 1 -7.88 25.80 -69.06
CA MET A 1 -8.79 24.70 -68.65
C MET A 1 -8.64 24.46 -67.15
N PHE A 2 -9.63 24.86 -66.36
CA PHE A 2 -9.72 24.62 -64.93
C PHE A 2 -10.16 23.16 -64.69
N ARG A 3 -9.32 22.34 -64.04
CA ARG A 3 -9.76 21.10 -63.36
C ARG A 3 -8.89 20.84 -62.13
N ARG A 4 -9.41 21.23 -60.96
CA ARG A 4 -9.23 20.47 -59.71
C ARG A 4 -10.45 19.55 -59.58
N PRO A 5 -10.27 18.33 -59.08
CA PRO A 5 -10.76 18.04 -57.72
C PRO A 5 -9.73 17.20 -56.94
N ALA A 6 -9.35 17.59 -55.73
CA ALA A 6 -10.05 17.20 -54.51
C ALA A 6 -10.05 15.67 -54.27
N THR A 7 -8.87 15.11 -54.01
CA THR A 7 -8.71 13.85 -53.25
C THR A 7 -7.96 14.22 -51.98
N ALA A 8 -8.71 14.67 -50.98
CA ALA A 8 -9.10 13.82 -49.86
C ALA A 8 -7.91 13.46 -48.96
N LEU A 9 -7.35 14.50 -48.36
CA LEU A 9 -7.12 14.67 -46.92
C LEU A 9 -7.77 13.58 -46.03
N VAL A 10 -7.27 12.34 -46.04
CA VAL A 10 -7.69 11.26 -45.13
C VAL A 10 -6.48 10.39 -44.76
N VAL A 11 -5.40 11.00 -44.27
CA VAL A 11 -4.30 10.27 -43.60
C VAL A 11 -3.82 11.13 -42.43
N GLY A 12 -4.66 11.29 -41.40
CA GLY A 12 -4.32 12.13 -40.26
C GLY A 12 -4.87 11.70 -38.90
N LEU A 13 -5.62 10.60 -38.81
CA LEU A 13 -6.42 10.34 -37.60
C LEU A 13 -6.55 8.86 -37.21
N ALA A 14 -5.48 8.07 -37.33
CA ALA A 14 -5.48 6.68 -36.88
C ALA A 14 -4.37 6.32 -35.87
N ALA A 15 -3.60 7.30 -35.39
CA ALA A 15 -2.54 7.07 -34.39
C ALA A 15 -2.86 7.58 -32.97
N ALA A 16 -4.11 8.02 -32.72
CA ALA A 16 -4.53 8.56 -31.42
C ALA A 16 -5.25 7.57 -30.49
N LEU A 17 -5.41 6.31 -30.92
CA LEU A 17 -5.87 5.19 -30.08
C LEU A 17 -4.62 4.34 -29.87
N VAL A 18 -3.95 4.26 -28.71
CA VAL A 18 -4.43 3.81 -27.41
C VAL A 18 -3.45 4.32 -26.35
N LEU A 19 -3.57 5.57 -25.92
CA LEU A 19 -2.89 6.09 -24.71
C LEU A 19 -3.87 6.14 -23.53
N THR A 20 -4.85 5.22 -23.49
CA THR A 20 -5.40 4.80 -22.20
C THR A 20 -4.32 3.96 -21.54
N GLY A 21 -3.30 4.65 -21.02
CA GLY A 21 -2.27 4.02 -20.21
C GLY A 21 -3.00 3.15 -19.20
N CYS A 22 -2.69 1.85 -19.22
CA CYS A 22 -3.00 0.99 -18.11
C CYS A 22 -2.46 1.74 -16.90
N LYS A 23 -3.34 2.36 -16.11
CA LYS A 23 -2.93 2.83 -14.79
C LYS A 23 -2.41 1.57 -14.13
N ALA A 24 -1.10 1.49 -13.93
CA ALA A 24 -0.50 0.40 -13.20
C ALA A 24 -1.27 0.41 -11.87
N GLN A 25 -2.13 -0.59 -11.68
CA GLN A 25 -2.91 -0.65 -10.47
C GLN A 25 -1.88 -0.82 -9.37
N ASP A 26 -1.71 0.22 -8.55
CA ASP A 26 -0.81 0.21 -7.41
C ASP A 26 -1.23 -0.96 -6.53
N SER A 27 -0.53 -2.08 -6.73
CA SER A 27 -0.80 -3.36 -6.10
C SER A 27 -0.22 -3.42 -4.69
N THR A 28 0.31 -2.28 -4.23
CA THR A 28 0.83 -2.05 -2.90
C THR A 28 0.13 -0.85 -2.27
N GLY A 29 0.05 -0.86 -0.95
CA GLY A 29 -0.41 0.26 -0.14
C GLY A 29 0.59 0.59 0.96
N ARG A 30 0.12 1.35 1.95
CA ARG A 30 0.92 1.79 3.09
C ARG A 30 0.21 1.47 4.40
N ILE A 31 0.99 1.20 5.43
CA ILE A 31 0.51 0.95 6.78
C ILE A 31 1.39 1.69 7.78
N ALA A 32 0.77 2.44 8.68
CA ALA A 32 1.42 3.09 9.81
C ALA A 32 1.08 2.30 11.07
N VAL A 33 2.11 1.84 11.79
CA VAL A 33 1.96 1.01 12.98
C VAL A 33 2.51 1.76 14.18
N THR A 34 1.63 2.14 15.09
CA THR A 34 2.00 2.77 16.36
C THR A 34 2.11 1.71 17.46
N VAL A 35 3.22 1.70 18.18
CA VAL A 35 3.29 0.97 19.45
C VAL A 35 2.72 1.89 20.54
N SER A 36 1.73 1.41 21.29
CA SER A 36 1.11 2.20 22.36
C SER A 36 2.19 2.78 23.31
N PRO A 37 2.09 4.05 23.71
CA PRO A 37 3.04 4.66 24.64
C PRO A 37 2.93 4.10 26.07
N ASN A 38 1.87 3.33 26.36
CA ASN A 38 1.66 2.70 27.67
C ASN A 38 2.32 1.32 27.80
N GLU A 39 3.00 0.86 26.74
CA GLU A 39 3.71 -0.42 26.77
C GLU A 39 4.99 -0.33 27.61
N ALA A 40 5.53 -1.49 27.99
CA ALA A 40 6.77 -1.54 28.76
C ALA A 40 7.93 -0.88 28.00
N GLU A 41 8.80 -0.17 28.73
CA GLU A 41 9.99 0.53 28.22
C GLU A 41 11.06 -0.46 27.72
N GLN A 42 10.75 -1.13 26.62
CA GLN A 42 11.57 -2.09 25.91
C GLN A 42 11.34 -1.95 24.41
N SER A 43 12.22 -2.53 23.63
CA SER A 43 12.02 -2.55 22.20
C SER A 43 11.07 -3.66 21.76
N TYR A 44 10.21 -3.36 20.81
CA TYR A 44 9.31 -4.28 20.15
C TYR A 44 9.74 -4.52 18.71
N PHE A 45 9.76 -5.79 18.30
CA PHE A 45 10.01 -6.15 16.91
C PHE A 45 8.67 -6.27 16.18
N VAL A 46 8.32 -5.22 15.44
CA VAL A 46 7.04 -5.12 14.73
C VAL A 46 7.15 -5.81 13.38
N GLU A 47 6.23 -6.72 13.11
CA GLU A 47 6.13 -7.46 11.86
C GLU A 47 4.77 -7.24 11.20
N VAL A 48 4.78 -7.00 9.89
CA VAL A 48 3.60 -7.01 9.03
C VAL A 48 3.61 -8.31 8.22
N LEU A 49 2.67 -9.19 8.50
CA LEU A 49 2.50 -10.49 7.87
C LEU A 49 1.44 -10.44 6.79
N VAL A 50 1.74 -11.00 5.62
CA VAL A 50 0.74 -11.26 4.56
C VAL A 50 -0.03 -12.56 4.84
N PRO A 51 -1.15 -12.86 4.14
CA PRO A 51 -2.04 -13.97 4.49
C PRO A 51 -1.40 -15.37 4.54
N ASN A 52 -0.31 -15.58 3.79
CA ASN A 52 0.44 -16.84 3.81
C ASN A 52 1.41 -16.94 5.02
N GLY A 53 1.37 -15.99 5.95
CA GLY A 53 2.19 -15.97 7.16
C GLY A 53 3.61 -15.45 6.97
N ARG A 54 4.00 -15.06 5.75
CA ARG A 54 5.33 -14.47 5.50
C ARG A 54 5.37 -13.02 5.98
N THR A 55 6.50 -12.62 6.55
CA THR A 55 6.79 -11.22 6.88
C THR A 55 7.01 -10.44 5.59
N ALA A 56 6.15 -9.45 5.33
CA ALA A 56 6.29 -8.52 4.22
C ALA A 56 7.20 -7.34 4.59
N ALA A 57 7.12 -6.88 5.84
CA ALA A 57 8.00 -5.86 6.38
C ALA A 57 8.15 -6.05 7.89
N HIS A 58 9.29 -5.60 8.43
CA HIS A 58 9.51 -5.55 9.86
C HIS A 58 10.39 -4.36 10.23
N GLN A 59 10.27 -3.88 11.47
CA GLN A 59 11.17 -2.89 12.02
C GLN A 59 11.07 -2.91 13.55
N LYS A 60 12.12 -2.42 14.20
CA LYS A 60 12.18 -2.26 15.65
C LYS A 60 11.55 -0.92 16.05
N ALA A 61 10.71 -0.90 17.08
CA ALA A 61 10.10 0.30 17.66
C ALA A 61 10.21 0.28 19.18
N PHE A 62 10.04 1.45 19.79
CA PHE A 62 9.84 1.65 21.22
C PHE A 62 8.39 2.12 21.49
N PRO A 63 7.90 2.07 22.73
CA PRO A 63 6.59 2.63 23.09
C PRO A 63 6.44 4.07 22.60
N GLY A 64 5.31 4.37 21.96
CA GLY A 64 5.02 5.70 21.39
C GLY A 64 5.53 5.92 19.96
N ASP A 65 6.43 5.06 19.46
CA ASP A 65 6.88 5.16 18.07
C ASP A 65 5.77 4.81 17.10
N THR A 66 5.78 5.47 15.93
CA THR A 66 4.97 5.11 14.77
C THR A 66 5.88 4.75 13.61
N LEU A 67 5.71 3.53 13.09
CA LEU A 67 6.48 2.97 11.99
C LEU A 67 5.66 3.03 10.71
N GLU A 68 6.20 3.64 9.66
CA GLU A 68 5.54 3.65 8.36
C GLU A 68 6.16 2.61 7.41
N PHE A 69 5.33 1.70 6.92
CA PHE A 69 5.70 0.70 5.93
C PHE A 69 5.00 1.00 4.60
N ALA A 70 5.77 1.20 3.55
CA ALA A 70 5.28 1.34 2.19
C ALA A 70 5.58 0.09 1.35
N GLY A 71 4.90 -0.08 0.22
CA GLY A 71 5.15 -1.20 -0.68
C GLY A 71 4.58 -2.54 -0.18
N VAL A 72 3.70 -2.52 0.81
CA VAL A 72 3.03 -3.73 1.32
C VAL A 72 1.89 -4.09 0.37
N ALA A 73 1.79 -5.36 -0.04
CA ALA A 73 0.74 -5.80 -0.94
C ALA A 73 -0.66 -5.45 -0.40
N VAL A 74 -1.54 -4.97 -1.29
CA VAL A 74 -2.93 -4.68 -0.92
C VAL A 74 -3.66 -5.96 -0.50
N GLY A 75 -4.61 -5.81 0.42
CA GLY A 75 -5.38 -6.92 0.98
C GLY A 75 -5.17 -7.13 2.47
N LYS A 76 -5.61 -8.29 2.96
CA LYS A 76 -5.57 -8.60 4.40
C LYS A 76 -4.14 -8.80 4.87
N VAL A 77 -3.78 -8.16 5.97
CA VAL A 77 -2.49 -8.33 6.66
C VAL A 77 -2.73 -8.57 8.14
N ARG A 78 -1.72 -9.12 8.80
CA ARG A 78 -1.68 -9.23 10.26
C ARG A 78 -0.44 -8.51 10.77
N VAL A 79 -0.63 -7.57 11.68
CA VAL A 79 0.45 -6.85 12.34
C VAL A 79 0.66 -7.43 13.74
N ARG A 80 1.90 -7.69 14.13
CA ARG A 80 2.22 -8.21 15.46
C ARG A 80 3.55 -7.68 15.98
N ALA A 81 3.71 -7.74 17.28
CA ALA A 81 5.00 -7.73 17.96
C ALA A 81 4.88 -8.62 19.20
N ASP A 82 5.96 -9.30 19.58
CA ASP A 82 5.93 -10.20 20.74
C ASP A 82 5.54 -9.45 22.02
N GLY A 83 4.63 -10.04 22.79
CA GLY A 83 4.06 -9.42 23.99
C GLY A 83 2.92 -8.43 23.73
N LEU A 84 2.59 -8.13 22.47
CA LEU A 84 1.46 -7.26 22.10
C LEU A 84 0.34 -8.04 21.39
N CYS A 85 -0.89 -7.54 21.47
CA CYS A 85 -2.05 -8.05 20.76
C CYS A 85 -1.89 -7.89 19.25
N ALA A 86 -1.85 -9.03 18.55
CA ALA A 86 -1.79 -9.02 17.09
C ALA A 86 -3.09 -8.47 16.50
N GLN A 87 -2.96 -7.58 15.51
CA GLN A 87 -4.08 -6.93 14.84
C GLN A 87 -4.21 -7.42 13.40
N SER A 88 -5.42 -7.63 12.92
CA SER A 88 -5.69 -7.94 11.51
C SER A 88 -6.38 -6.76 10.85
N THR A 89 -5.88 -6.33 9.70
CA THR A 89 -6.45 -5.21 8.94
C THR A 89 -6.37 -5.47 7.43
N THR A 90 -6.93 -4.57 6.63
CA THR A 90 -6.90 -4.64 5.17
C THR A 90 -6.24 -3.38 4.62
N ILE A 91 -5.13 -3.55 3.90
CA ILE A 91 -4.44 -2.46 3.21
C ILE A 91 -5.14 -2.19 1.89
N LEU A 92 -5.51 -0.93 1.68
CA LEU A 92 -6.13 -0.45 0.44
C LEU A 92 -5.14 0.39 -0.36
N SER A 93 -5.22 0.29 -1.68
CA SER A 93 -4.39 1.08 -2.61
C SER A 93 -4.62 2.58 -2.42
N GLY A 94 -3.55 3.37 -2.44
CA GLY A 94 -3.59 4.83 -2.28
C GLY A 94 -3.92 5.36 -0.88
N GLN A 95 -4.13 4.48 0.11
CA GLN A 95 -4.47 4.84 1.49
C GLN A 95 -3.35 4.45 2.45
N VAL A 96 -3.26 5.16 3.58
CA VAL A 96 -2.48 4.72 4.75
C VAL A 96 -3.45 4.04 5.69
N THR A 97 -3.13 2.81 6.08
CA THR A 97 -3.89 2.11 7.11
C THR A 97 -3.19 2.30 8.45
N ASP A 98 -3.88 2.87 9.44
CA ASP A 98 -3.33 3.03 10.78
C ASP A 98 -3.65 1.82 11.66
N VAL A 99 -2.66 1.37 12.43
CA VAL A 99 -2.81 0.27 13.40
C VAL A 99 -2.07 0.63 14.68
N THR A 100 -2.71 0.42 15.82
CA THR A 100 -2.07 0.53 17.13
C THR A 100 -1.89 -0.86 17.73
N LEU A 101 -0.66 -1.18 18.15
CA LEU A 101 -0.36 -2.38 18.92
C LEU A 101 -0.33 -2.03 20.41
N SER A 102 -1.00 -2.85 21.21
CA SER A 102 -0.97 -2.78 22.68
C SER A 102 -1.00 -4.18 23.27
N SER A 103 -0.48 -4.36 24.49
CA SER A 103 -0.62 -5.61 25.26
C SER A 103 -2.03 -5.86 25.80
N THR A 104 -2.93 -4.88 25.66
CA THR A 104 -4.33 -4.96 26.11
C THR A 104 -5.31 -4.86 24.94
N GLY A 105 -6.52 -5.39 25.09
CA GLY A 105 -7.57 -5.30 24.06
C GLY A 105 -7.53 -6.39 22.99
N CYS A 106 -6.89 -7.52 23.30
CA CYS A 106 -7.19 -8.83 22.74
C CYS A 106 -8.53 -9.32 23.32
#